data_AF-A0A564Y976-F1
#
_entry.id   AF-A0A564Y976-F1
#
_cell.length_a   1.000
_cell.length_b   1.000
_cell.length_c   1.000
_cell.angle_alpha   90.00
_cell.angle_beta   90.00
_cell.angle_gamma   90.00
#
_symmetry.space_group_name_H-M   'P 1'
#
loop_
_entity.id
_entity.type
_entity.pdbx_description
1 polymer ?
#
loop_
_entity_poly.entity_id
_entity_poly.type
_entity_poly.pdbx_seq_one_letter_code
_entity_poly.pdbx_strand_id
1 'polypeptide(L)'
;MSTDSEDDARYDEMPYEADNFSEFGLIDAIVEGFTNVANPEALMDAGSRISENDINFDRSLPGLHTYLGENSMSIDSGNYQEPGTIVTLRAIYRHGIVLIPGYTLPLKTANTSEQQVLDFYRNPVAVLPGSIQFYKYTRSDSAKDFINQIATIAHLVSVRVDGLNYNPILLGRQRLRILDIYLNSQDQYRYCKGLVLPENVDDEVQCPVSRLSIPLSLCRFACDPEFAPLPHSSNDQPQSDEPRSLPFPRPGDPFAVLCSRVNSIGSGDCKNSEQTQSPDHLSSSGSNGETSVHPQLPRLPCRRDVMATLACSVSNIPPWVFHQHDLSYIVGQIRAKLSQWTNTWQMEKWNPSLAVPFSYWLIQNLPLTYIQKADFLRLDPVVARLRACLNFIETFSGLACAQCRSAISSQSYVICLTDEGSVQAYVNPHGFIFDMLTLSTVRQRSVALVGSPTTEYSWFPGYAWTIAECVMCGVPLGWRFTATRDDLRPRLFWGIKREALQHISEGEESQNIRWEGSELEDDESMVMSIPPEMADILDFLDSNDASLNSD
;
A
#
# COMPACT_ATOMS: atom_id res chain seq x y z
N MET A 1 39.95 14.37 70.13
CA MET A 1 39.14 15.30 69.31
C MET A 1 40.13 15.92 68.32
N SER A 2 40.78 15.13 67.44
CA SER A 2 40.22 14.49 66.23
C SER A 2 39.60 15.58 65.34
N THR A 3 40.36 16.26 64.46
CA THR A 3 40.67 15.92 63.03
C THR A 3 39.37 15.63 62.24
N ASP A 4 39.02 16.37 61.18
CA ASP A 4 39.52 16.23 59.79
C ASP A 4 38.91 17.39 58.95
N SER A 5 39.71 18.25 58.29
CA SER A 5 40.13 18.20 56.87
C SER A 5 39.00 18.30 55.85
N GLU A 6 38.89 19.49 55.24
CA GLU A 6 38.18 19.74 53.98
C GLU A 6 38.90 18.97 52.87
N ASP A 7 38.22 17.97 52.29
CA ASP A 7 38.70 17.27 51.11
C ASP A 7 37.62 17.17 50.03
N ASP A 8 38.09 17.49 48.84
CA ASP A 8 37.41 17.70 47.57
C ASP A 8 36.83 16.37 47.06
N ALA A 9 35.50 16.26 46.95
CA ALA A 9 34.84 15.14 46.28
C ALA A 9 33.91 15.66 45.18
N ARG A 10 34.53 15.97 44.04
CA ARG A 10 33.89 15.84 42.73
C ARG A 10 33.27 14.45 42.64
N TYR A 11 31.95 14.36 42.68
CA TYR A 11 31.28 13.18 42.13
C TYR A 11 31.46 13.24 40.62
N ASP A 12 32.35 12.41 40.10
CA ASP A 12 32.41 12.06 38.69
C ASP A 12 31.01 11.55 38.28
N GLU A 13 30.31 12.37 37.49
CA GLU A 13 29.24 11.89 36.63
C GLU A 13 29.87 10.89 35.66
N MET A 14 29.82 9.60 36.02
CA MET A 14 30.04 8.55 35.01
C MET A 14 28.89 8.67 34.00
N PRO A 15 29.17 8.96 32.71
CA PRO A 15 28.16 8.83 31.70
C PRO A 15 27.87 7.34 31.58
N TYR A 16 26.75 6.91 32.16
CA TYR A 16 26.17 5.62 31.80
C TYR A 16 25.81 5.75 30.33
N GLU A 17 26.63 5.11 29.50
CA GLU A 17 26.45 5.02 28.08
C GLU A 17 25.00 4.66 27.80
N ALA A 18 24.30 5.60 27.17
CA ALA A 18 23.02 5.32 26.56
C ALA A 18 23.29 4.20 25.57
N ASP A 19 22.77 3.01 25.86
CA ASP A 19 22.62 1.91 24.91
C ASP A 19 21.73 2.42 23.77
N ASN A 20 22.37 3.14 22.86
CA ASN A 20 21.87 3.64 21.59
C ASN A 20 21.86 2.46 20.61
N PHE A 21 21.34 1.30 21.04
CA PHE A 21 20.97 0.20 20.17
C PHE A 21 19.71 0.62 19.41
N SER A 22 19.89 1.60 18.53
CA SER A 22 18.93 1.87 17.48
C SER A 22 18.86 0.60 16.61
N GLU A 23 17.65 0.20 16.30
CA GLU A 23 17.31 -0.84 15.32
C GLU A 23 18.09 -0.67 13.99
N PHE A 24 18.56 0.56 13.70
CA PHE A 24 19.41 0.93 12.59
C PHE A 24 20.88 0.44 12.72
N GLY A 25 21.49 0.50 13.91
CA GLY A 25 22.89 0.10 14.10
C GLY A 25 23.12 -1.41 13.96
N LEU A 26 22.13 -2.24 14.28
CA LEU A 26 22.22 -3.69 14.08
C LEU A 26 22.09 -4.07 12.59
N ILE A 27 21.32 -3.30 11.81
CA ILE A 27 21.20 -3.50 10.35
C ILE A 27 22.50 -3.11 9.68
N ASP A 28 23.11 -1.97 10.06
CA ASP A 28 24.42 -1.57 9.57
C ASP A 28 25.51 -2.60 9.93
N ALA A 29 25.47 -3.19 11.13
CA ALA A 29 26.39 -4.26 11.54
C ALA A 29 26.19 -5.59 10.77
N ILE A 30 24.96 -5.91 10.34
CA ILE A 30 24.69 -7.07 9.48
C ILE A 30 25.22 -6.81 8.06
N VAL A 31 25.10 -5.57 7.57
CA VAL A 31 25.62 -5.16 6.25
C VAL A 31 27.16 -5.16 6.23
N GLU A 32 27.82 -4.76 7.32
CA GLU A 32 29.29 -4.82 7.47
C GLU A 32 29.86 -6.25 7.35
N GLY A 33 29.06 -7.28 7.59
CA GLY A 33 29.43 -8.70 7.38
C GLY A 33 29.48 -9.16 5.93
N PHE A 34 28.97 -8.37 4.97
CA PHE A 34 28.85 -8.72 3.54
C PHE A 34 29.65 -7.77 2.62
N THR A 35 30.87 -7.41 3.01
CA THR A 35 31.76 -6.54 2.21
C THR A 35 32.37 -7.30 1.01
N ASN A 36 31.56 -7.49 -0.02
CA ASN A 36 32.04 -7.67 -1.40
C ASN A 36 31.23 -6.73 -2.30
N VAL A 37 31.73 -5.51 -2.43
CA VAL A 37 31.18 -4.50 -3.36
C VAL A 37 31.41 -5.03 -4.77
N ALA A 38 30.33 -5.34 -5.49
CA ALA A 38 30.42 -5.69 -6.89
C ALA A 38 30.81 -4.45 -7.72
N ASN A 39 31.60 -4.67 -8.78
CA ASN A 39 32.19 -3.67 -9.65
C ASN A 39 31.17 -2.60 -10.14
N PRO A 40 31.37 -1.29 -9.89
CA PRO A 40 30.43 -0.23 -10.24
C PRO A 40 30.25 0.04 -11.76
N GLU A 41 31.04 -0.59 -12.63
CA GLU A 41 31.02 -0.34 -14.08
C GLU A 41 30.10 -1.26 -14.90
N ALA A 42 29.46 -2.28 -14.30
CA ALA A 42 28.46 -3.07 -15.02
C ALA A 42 27.18 -2.24 -15.19
N LEU A 43 26.84 -1.87 -16.42
CA LEU A 43 25.57 -1.24 -16.78
C LEU A 43 24.42 -2.12 -16.26
N MET A 44 23.88 -1.77 -15.09
CA MET A 44 22.92 -2.61 -14.39
C MET A 44 21.59 -2.62 -15.14
N ASP A 45 21.04 -3.80 -15.38
CA ASP A 45 19.65 -3.94 -15.82
C ASP A 45 18.73 -3.53 -14.67
N ALA A 46 18.24 -2.28 -14.74
CA ALA A 46 17.31 -1.71 -13.78
C ALA A 46 15.92 -2.38 -13.85
N GLY A 47 15.66 -3.17 -14.90
CA GLY A 47 14.36 -3.71 -15.24
C GLY A 47 13.63 -2.83 -16.25
N SER A 48 12.48 -3.32 -16.72
CA SER A 48 11.56 -2.58 -17.60
C SER A 48 10.23 -2.34 -16.91
N ARG A 49 9.38 -1.51 -17.51
CA ARG A 49 7.97 -1.44 -17.08
C ARG A 49 7.36 -2.84 -17.19
N ILE A 50 6.63 -3.25 -16.16
CA ILE A 50 5.90 -4.53 -16.11
C ILE A 50 4.40 -4.21 -16.19
N SER A 51 3.73 -4.88 -17.11
CA SER A 51 2.27 -4.81 -17.26
C SER A 51 1.59 -6.06 -16.68
N GLU A 52 0.27 -5.98 -16.46
CA GLU A 52 -0.53 -7.13 -15.97
C GLU A 52 -0.32 -8.41 -16.81
N ASN A 53 -0.26 -8.26 -18.14
CA ASN A 53 -0.11 -9.39 -19.07
C ASN A 53 1.27 -10.04 -19.00
N ASP A 54 2.26 -9.36 -18.44
CA ASP A 54 3.62 -9.87 -18.32
C ASP A 54 3.78 -10.76 -17.09
N ILE A 55 2.82 -10.79 -16.17
CA ILE A 55 2.96 -11.46 -14.87
C ILE A 55 2.31 -12.84 -14.94
N ASN A 56 3.12 -13.90 -14.74
CA ASN A 56 2.61 -15.27 -14.55
C ASN A 56 2.91 -15.82 -13.15
N PHE A 57 3.51 -15.02 -12.28
CA PHE A 57 3.70 -15.33 -10.88
C PHE A 57 2.36 -15.45 -10.15
N ASP A 58 2.23 -16.49 -9.33
CA ASP A 58 1.06 -16.68 -8.47
C ASP A 58 1.08 -15.67 -7.31
N ARG A 59 0.20 -14.68 -7.41
CA ARG A 59 0.06 -13.56 -6.48
C ARG A 59 -0.44 -13.96 -5.10
N SER A 60 -0.98 -15.18 -4.94
CA SER A 60 -1.42 -15.65 -3.63
C SER A 60 -0.26 -16.09 -2.73
N LEU A 61 0.88 -16.46 -3.32
CA LEU A 61 2.01 -17.05 -2.59
C LEU A 61 2.63 -16.15 -1.51
N PRO A 62 2.88 -14.84 -1.75
CA PRO A 62 3.50 -13.99 -0.74
C PRO A 62 2.63 -13.80 0.52
N GLY A 63 1.30 -13.69 0.34
CA GLY A 63 0.32 -13.63 1.43
C GLY A 63 0.24 -14.88 2.31
N LEU A 64 0.71 -16.02 1.80
CA LEU A 64 0.80 -17.25 2.60
C LEU A 64 1.94 -17.20 3.62
N HIS A 65 2.95 -16.35 3.44
CA HIS A 65 4.13 -16.27 4.31
C HIS A 65 4.82 -17.64 4.54
N THR A 66 4.97 -18.45 3.49
CA THR A 66 5.56 -19.80 3.56
C THR A 66 7.02 -19.82 4.03
N TYR A 67 7.75 -18.72 3.87
CA TYR A 67 9.10 -18.53 4.41
C TYR A 67 9.18 -18.60 5.95
N LEU A 68 8.04 -18.53 6.65
CA LEU A 68 7.97 -18.68 8.12
C LEU A 68 7.81 -20.13 8.58
N GLY A 69 7.67 -21.08 7.65
CA GLY A 69 7.47 -22.49 7.97
C GLY A 69 6.56 -23.19 6.97
N GLU A 70 6.83 -24.49 6.75
CA GLU A 70 6.09 -25.32 5.81
C GLU A 70 4.69 -25.66 6.32
N ASN A 71 4.57 -25.91 7.62
CA ASN A 71 3.31 -26.27 8.26
C ASN A 71 2.55 -25.02 8.70
N SER A 72 1.23 -25.04 8.53
CA SER A 72 0.33 -23.99 9.03
C SER A 72 -0.81 -24.57 9.84
N MET A 73 -1.06 -23.97 11.00
CA MET A 73 -2.32 -24.14 11.72
C MET A 73 -3.22 -22.96 11.38
N SER A 74 -4.39 -23.21 10.80
CA SER A 74 -5.44 -22.19 10.61
C SER A 74 -6.28 -22.10 11.88
N ILE A 75 -6.52 -20.88 12.35
CA ILE A 75 -7.31 -20.63 13.57
C ILE A 75 -8.54 -19.81 13.19
N ASP A 76 -9.72 -20.37 13.46
CA ASP A 76 -10.98 -19.66 13.29
C ASP A 76 -11.28 -18.85 14.57
N SER A 77 -10.69 -17.65 14.66
CA SER A 77 -10.91 -16.74 15.79
C SER A 77 -11.73 -15.52 15.35
N GLY A 78 -12.99 -15.74 14.98
CA GLY A 78 -13.89 -14.71 14.44
C GLY A 78 -14.61 -13.82 15.47
N ASN A 79 -13.89 -13.13 16.37
CA ASN A 79 -14.54 -12.25 17.36
C ASN A 79 -14.50 -10.78 16.94
N TYR A 80 -15.49 -10.35 16.16
CA TYR A 80 -15.75 -8.93 15.90
C TYR A 80 -16.27 -8.25 17.18
N GLN A 81 -15.76 -7.07 17.50
CA GLN A 81 -16.19 -6.29 18.65
C GLN A 81 -17.34 -5.35 18.25
N GLU A 82 -18.33 -5.18 19.13
CA GLU A 82 -19.44 -4.26 18.86
C GLU A 82 -18.93 -2.81 18.75
N PRO A 83 -19.27 -2.08 17.67
CA PRO A 83 -18.89 -0.67 17.53
C PRO A 83 -19.41 0.20 18.68
N GLY A 84 -18.61 1.18 19.11
CA GLY A 84 -18.95 2.07 20.22
C GLY A 84 -18.67 1.50 21.61
N THR A 85 -18.25 0.23 21.72
CA THR A 85 -17.86 -0.36 23.01
C THR A 85 -16.43 0.01 23.40
N ILE A 86 -16.18 0.06 24.71
CA ILE A 86 -14.83 0.21 25.26
C ILE A 86 -14.31 -1.19 25.59
N VAL A 87 -13.19 -1.56 24.98
CA VAL A 87 -12.53 -2.86 25.16
C VAL A 87 -11.14 -2.69 25.74
N THR A 88 -10.68 -3.70 26.45
CA THR A 88 -9.31 -3.80 26.97
C THR A 88 -8.65 -5.01 26.34
N LEU A 89 -7.66 -4.79 25.48
CA LEU A 89 -6.98 -5.83 24.71
C LEU A 89 -5.48 -5.84 25.02
N ARG A 90 -4.84 -6.99 24.88
CA ARG A 90 -3.36 -7.04 24.91
C ARG A 90 -2.80 -6.25 23.75
N ALA A 91 -1.72 -5.51 23.96
CA ALA A 91 -1.16 -4.58 23.00
C ALA A 91 0.18 -5.07 22.44
N ILE A 92 0.38 -4.87 21.14
CA ILE A 92 1.63 -5.14 20.43
C ILE A 92 2.09 -3.84 19.77
N TYR A 93 3.39 -3.57 19.88
CA TYR A 93 4.03 -2.41 19.24
C TYR A 93 5.22 -2.88 18.40
N ARG A 94 5.32 -2.32 17.20
CA ARG A 94 6.48 -2.43 16.30
C ARG A 94 6.71 -1.06 15.69
N HIS A 95 7.94 -0.56 15.76
CA HIS A 95 8.29 0.73 15.19
C HIS A 95 8.07 0.70 13.66
N GLY A 96 7.62 1.82 13.08
CA GLY A 96 7.44 1.94 11.63
C GLY A 96 6.25 1.17 11.05
N ILE A 97 5.55 0.34 11.82
CA ILE A 97 4.42 -0.47 11.33
C ILE A 97 3.08 0.12 11.77
N VAL A 98 2.19 0.32 10.80
CA VAL A 98 0.78 0.68 11.04
C VAL A 98 -0.09 -0.37 10.37
N LEU A 99 -0.69 -1.26 11.17
CA LEU A 99 -1.54 -2.32 10.65
C LEU A 99 -2.86 -1.75 10.15
N ILE A 100 -3.21 -2.02 8.90
CA ILE A 100 -4.45 -1.58 8.28
C ILE A 100 -5.52 -2.70 8.37
N PRO A 101 -6.79 -2.37 8.67
CA PRO A 101 -7.88 -3.34 8.58
C PRO A 101 -7.91 -4.06 7.21
N GLY A 102 -8.00 -5.38 7.23
CA GLY A 102 -7.95 -6.24 6.04
C GLY A 102 -6.58 -6.79 5.69
N TYR A 103 -5.51 -6.37 6.36
CA TYR A 103 -4.14 -6.77 6.03
C TYR A 103 -3.49 -7.60 7.13
N THR A 104 -2.56 -8.46 6.70
CA THR A 104 -1.84 -9.36 7.59
C THR A 104 -0.58 -8.70 8.18
N LEU A 105 -0.24 -9.12 9.38
CA LEU A 105 1.01 -8.79 10.07
C LEU A 105 1.69 -10.09 10.48
N PRO A 106 2.71 -10.55 9.75
CA PRO A 106 3.51 -11.69 10.16
C PRO A 106 4.47 -11.31 11.30
N LEU A 107 4.62 -12.19 12.29
CA LEU A 107 5.57 -12.01 13.39
C LEU A 107 6.50 -13.22 13.49
N LYS A 108 7.79 -12.97 13.73
CA LYS A 108 8.73 -14.02 14.13
C LYS A 108 8.80 -14.06 15.65
N THR A 109 8.64 -15.25 16.23
CA THR A 109 8.85 -15.48 17.65
C THR A 109 10.13 -16.27 17.86
N ALA A 110 10.92 -15.92 18.87
CA ALA A 110 12.05 -16.71 19.30
C ALA A 110 11.71 -17.43 20.61
N ASN A 111 12.06 -18.71 20.71
CA ASN A 111 11.99 -19.50 21.95
C ASN A 111 10.62 -19.49 22.66
N THR A 112 9.52 -19.39 21.90
CA THR A 112 8.15 -19.39 22.44
C THR A 112 7.46 -20.70 22.11
N SER A 113 6.85 -21.36 23.10
CA SER A 113 6.12 -22.60 22.87
C SER A 113 4.77 -22.35 22.18
N GLU A 114 4.23 -23.39 21.52
CA GLU A 114 2.91 -23.33 20.88
C GLU A 114 1.83 -22.83 21.85
N GLN A 115 1.77 -23.41 23.05
CA GLN A 115 0.78 -23.06 24.07
C GLN A 115 0.88 -21.58 24.47
N GLN A 116 2.10 -21.04 24.61
CA GLN A 116 2.30 -19.64 24.93
C GLN A 116 1.79 -18.71 23.82
N VAL A 117 2.02 -19.06 22.54
CA VAL A 117 1.50 -18.30 21.41
C VAL A 117 -0.03 -18.36 21.41
N LEU A 118 -0.61 -19.55 21.49
CA LEU A 118 -2.06 -19.73 21.50
C LEU A 118 -2.72 -19.03 22.69
N ASP A 119 -2.12 -19.07 23.88
CA ASP A 119 -2.62 -18.38 25.06
C ASP A 119 -2.50 -16.86 24.95
N PHE A 120 -1.41 -16.35 24.34
CA PHE A 120 -1.22 -14.93 24.12
C PHE A 120 -2.29 -14.37 23.15
N TYR A 121 -2.54 -15.10 22.07
CA TYR A 121 -3.42 -14.69 20.97
C TYR A 121 -4.82 -15.31 21.02
N ARG A 122 -5.19 -15.94 22.15
CA ARG A 122 -6.53 -16.51 22.35
C ARG A 122 -7.64 -15.49 22.14
N ASN A 123 -7.38 -14.23 22.52
CA ASN A 123 -8.27 -13.10 22.29
C ASN A 123 -7.62 -12.13 21.29
N PRO A 124 -8.42 -11.28 20.61
CA PRO A 124 -7.88 -10.23 19.76
C PRO A 124 -6.89 -9.34 20.50
N VAL A 125 -5.90 -8.85 19.77
CA VAL A 125 -4.87 -7.94 20.25
C VAL A 125 -5.04 -6.57 19.62
N ALA A 126 -4.61 -5.52 20.31
CA ALA A 126 -4.49 -4.17 19.76
C ALA A 126 -3.08 -3.97 19.19
N VAL A 127 -2.95 -3.78 17.88
CA VAL A 127 -1.69 -3.37 17.26
C VAL A 127 -1.60 -1.85 17.31
N LEU A 128 -0.67 -1.36 18.11
CA LEU A 128 -0.43 0.07 18.33
C LEU A 128 0.25 0.70 17.10
N PRO A 129 -0.05 1.96 16.76
CA PRO A 129 0.54 2.61 15.60
C PRO A 129 2.05 2.86 15.82
N GLY A 130 2.87 2.29 14.93
CA GLY A 130 4.33 2.45 14.94
C GLY A 130 4.83 3.85 14.57
N SER A 131 3.93 4.80 14.29
CA SER A 131 4.26 6.20 14.01
C SER A 131 4.73 6.99 15.22
N ILE A 132 4.46 6.49 16.42
CA ILE A 132 4.86 7.10 17.68
C ILE A 132 6.09 6.38 18.19
N GLN A 133 7.12 7.13 18.56
CA GLN A 133 8.31 6.56 19.18
C GLN A 133 7.95 6.02 20.56
N PHE A 134 8.15 4.72 20.76
CA PHE A 134 7.84 4.06 22.01
C PHE A 134 8.99 3.14 22.39
N TYR A 135 9.83 3.60 23.32
CA TYR A 135 10.97 2.83 23.77
C TYR A 135 10.56 1.88 24.89
N LYS A 136 11.23 0.72 24.94
CA LYS A 136 10.99 -0.31 25.97
C LYS A 136 11.21 0.21 27.40
N TYR A 137 11.99 1.29 27.56
CA TYR A 137 12.43 1.87 28.83
C TYR A 137 11.98 3.33 29.07
N THR A 138 11.13 3.92 28.22
CA THR A 138 10.71 5.31 28.44
C THR A 138 9.73 5.45 29.61
N ARG A 139 9.93 6.52 30.39
CA ARG A 139 9.07 7.00 31.49
C ARG A 139 7.58 6.86 31.16
N SER A 140 6.78 6.66 32.21
CA SER A 140 5.31 6.53 32.16
C SER A 140 4.57 7.59 31.32
N ASP A 141 5.21 8.72 31.01
CA ASP A 141 4.63 9.79 30.19
C ASP A 141 4.51 9.45 28.69
N SER A 142 5.32 8.53 28.14
CA SER A 142 5.26 8.17 26.70
C SER A 142 3.97 7.44 26.27
N ALA A 143 3.24 6.87 27.23
CA ALA A 143 1.92 6.29 26.96
C ALA A 143 0.88 7.36 26.57
N LYS A 144 1.08 8.61 26.98
CA LYS A 144 0.16 9.72 26.67
C LYS A 144 0.15 10.07 25.18
N ASP A 145 1.25 9.84 24.48
CA ASP A 145 1.36 10.15 23.05
C ASP A 145 0.45 9.28 22.19
N PHE A 146 0.10 8.09 22.70
CA PHE A 146 -0.86 7.19 22.05
C PHE A 146 -2.32 7.58 22.26
N ILE A 147 -2.64 8.44 23.23
CA ILE A 147 -4.03 8.79 23.53
C ILE A 147 -4.65 9.47 22.29
N ASN A 148 -5.87 9.06 21.94
CA ASN A 148 -6.62 9.46 20.74
C ASN A 148 -6.04 8.98 19.39
N GLN A 149 -4.95 8.21 19.40
CA GLN A 149 -4.42 7.59 18.20
C GLN A 149 -5.23 6.34 17.86
N ILE A 150 -5.11 5.90 16.61
CA ILE A 150 -5.82 4.72 16.13
C ILE A 150 -4.89 3.52 16.12
N ALA A 151 -5.22 2.54 16.97
CA ALA A 151 -4.72 1.18 16.88
C ALA A 151 -5.65 0.35 15.99
N THR A 152 -5.16 -0.83 15.59
CA THR A 152 -5.96 -1.80 14.85
C THR A 152 -6.13 -3.06 15.68
N ILE A 153 -7.38 -3.46 15.91
CA ILE A 153 -7.72 -4.76 16.50
C ILE A 153 -7.36 -5.83 15.47
N ALA A 154 -6.51 -6.77 15.87
CA ALA A 154 -6.08 -7.87 15.06
C ALA A 154 -6.33 -9.21 15.74
N HIS A 155 -6.64 -10.21 14.94
CA HIS A 155 -6.84 -11.58 15.42
C HIS A 155 -5.84 -12.55 14.78
N LEU A 156 -5.60 -13.67 15.44
CA LEU A 156 -4.69 -14.69 14.93
C LEU A 156 -5.40 -15.54 13.89
N VAL A 157 -4.92 -15.49 12.65
CA VAL A 157 -5.51 -16.26 11.53
C VAL A 157 -4.76 -17.55 11.26
N SER A 158 -3.43 -17.52 11.42
CA SER A 158 -2.61 -18.70 11.20
C SER A 158 -1.32 -18.64 12.03
N VAL A 159 -0.79 -19.82 12.35
CA VAL A 159 0.54 -19.99 12.93
C VAL A 159 1.37 -20.83 11.97
N ARG A 160 2.50 -20.28 11.52
CA ARG A 160 3.51 -20.98 10.69
C ARG A 160 4.52 -21.65 11.60
N VAL A 161 4.82 -22.92 11.34
CA VAL A 161 5.72 -23.72 12.18
C VAL A 161 7.01 -24.01 11.44
N ASP A 162 8.12 -23.63 12.06
CA ASP A 162 9.48 -23.80 11.55
C ASP A 162 10.34 -24.44 12.66
N GLY A 163 10.41 -25.78 12.64
CA GLY A 163 11.04 -26.57 13.69
C GLY A 163 10.36 -26.37 15.05
N LEU A 164 11.03 -25.64 15.96
CA LEU A 164 10.53 -25.30 17.30
C LEU A 164 9.93 -23.89 17.38
N ASN A 165 9.92 -23.13 16.29
CA ASN A 165 9.42 -21.76 16.25
C ASN A 165 7.98 -21.71 15.73
N TYR A 166 7.11 -21.00 16.46
CA TYR A 166 5.68 -20.85 16.15
C TYR A 166 5.38 -19.39 15.78
N ASN A 167 5.38 -19.09 14.49
CA ASN A 167 5.32 -17.72 13.97
C ASN A 167 3.86 -17.31 13.68
N PRO A 168 3.25 -16.41 14.48
CA PRO A 168 1.87 -16.03 14.29
C PRO A 168 1.70 -15.04 13.14
N ILE A 169 0.60 -15.17 12.42
CA ILE A 169 0.13 -14.24 11.39
C ILE A 169 -1.17 -13.62 11.90
N LEU A 170 -1.15 -12.31 12.12
CA LEU A 170 -2.31 -11.56 12.57
C LEU A 170 -3.02 -10.94 11.38
N LEU A 171 -4.34 -10.76 11.46
CA LEU A 171 -5.11 -10.02 10.46
C LEU A 171 -5.82 -8.85 11.14
N GLY A 172 -5.57 -7.64 10.64
CA GLY A 172 -6.25 -6.43 11.11
C GLY A 172 -7.73 -6.44 10.74
N ARG A 173 -8.61 -6.02 11.65
CA ARG A 173 -10.07 -6.10 11.45
C ARG A 173 -10.80 -4.78 11.71
N GLN A 174 -10.53 -4.14 12.84
CA GLN A 174 -11.30 -2.97 13.28
C GLN A 174 -10.38 -1.88 13.82
N ARG A 175 -10.78 -0.62 13.65
CA ARG A 175 -10.08 0.50 14.25
C ARG A 175 -10.46 0.64 15.73
N LEU A 176 -9.48 0.99 16.54
CA LEU A 176 -9.60 1.20 17.98
C LEU A 176 -8.99 2.54 18.33
N ARG A 177 -9.80 3.49 18.83
CA ARG A 177 -9.27 4.73 19.39
C ARG A 177 -8.71 4.47 20.78
N ILE A 178 -7.42 4.70 20.95
CA ILE A 178 -6.71 4.45 22.19
C ILE A 178 -7.15 5.47 23.24
N LEU A 179 -7.58 4.98 24.40
CA LEU A 179 -7.92 5.79 25.57
C LEU A 179 -6.81 5.73 26.62
N ASP A 180 -6.19 4.56 26.78
CA ASP A 180 -5.10 4.35 27.73
C ASP A 180 -4.23 3.15 27.36
N ILE A 181 -2.96 3.19 27.77
CA ILE A 181 -2.01 2.08 27.63
C ILE A 181 -1.29 1.89 28.95
N TYR A 182 -1.34 0.68 29.48
CA TYR A 182 -0.71 0.36 30.75
C TYR A 182 -0.07 -1.04 30.74
N LEU A 183 0.92 -1.22 31.59
CA LEU A 183 1.53 -2.53 31.86
C LEU A 183 0.77 -3.19 33.00
N ASN A 184 0.32 -4.43 32.82
CA ASN A 184 -0.28 -5.20 33.89
C ASN A 184 0.81 -5.89 34.73
N SER A 185 0.78 -5.71 36.04
CA SER A 185 1.80 -6.23 36.95
C SER A 185 1.75 -7.75 37.12
N GLN A 186 0.60 -8.38 36.85
CA GLN A 186 0.42 -9.83 37.05
C GLN A 186 1.03 -10.67 35.92
N ASP A 187 0.79 -10.30 34.66
CA ASP A 187 1.23 -11.06 33.48
C ASP A 187 2.37 -10.39 32.71
N GLN A 188 2.79 -9.18 33.13
CA GLN A 188 3.83 -8.38 32.48
C GLN A 188 3.52 -8.04 31.02
N TYR A 189 2.26 -8.18 30.59
CA TYR A 189 1.83 -7.78 29.26
C TYR A 189 1.32 -6.34 29.26
N ARG A 190 1.46 -5.69 28.10
CA ARG A 190 0.88 -4.37 27.87
C ARG A 190 -0.56 -4.54 27.45
N TYR A 191 -1.43 -3.69 27.98
CA TYR A 191 -2.84 -3.62 27.61
C TYR A 191 -3.15 -2.24 27.04
N CYS A 192 -4.02 -2.24 26.05
CA CYS A 192 -4.61 -1.06 25.47
C CYS A 192 -6.10 -1.06 25.81
N LYS A 193 -6.55 -0.01 26.49
CA LYS A 193 -7.97 0.30 26.65
C LYS A 193 -8.36 1.26 25.56
N GLY A 194 -9.38 0.93 24.78
CA GLY A 194 -9.78 1.74 23.63
C GLY A 194 -11.26 1.65 23.29
N LEU A 195 -11.73 2.62 22.53
CA LEU A 195 -13.09 2.68 21.96
C LEU A 195 -13.08 2.07 20.56
N VAL A 196 -13.90 1.04 20.34
CA VAL A 196 -14.07 0.41 19.03
C VAL A 196 -14.83 1.38 18.12
N LEU A 197 -14.24 1.71 16.96
CA LEU A 197 -14.83 2.70 16.06
C LEU A 197 -15.78 2.03 15.06
N PRO A 198 -16.91 2.68 14.71
CA PRO A 198 -17.77 2.23 13.64
C PRO A 198 -17.11 2.46 12.27
N GLU A 199 -17.52 1.64 11.30
CA GLU A 199 -17.06 1.68 9.90
C GLU A 199 -18.20 2.04 8.93
N ASN A 200 -19.30 2.59 9.46
CA ASN A 200 -20.52 2.80 8.68
C ASN A 200 -20.32 3.85 7.58
N VAL A 201 -20.85 3.52 6.40
CA VAL A 201 -21.20 4.51 5.39
C VAL A 201 -22.65 4.87 5.67
N ASP A 202 -22.91 5.97 6.39
CA ASP A 202 -24.29 6.46 6.49
C ASP A 202 -24.79 6.77 5.08
N ASP A 203 -26.06 6.46 4.77
CA ASP A 203 -26.69 6.81 3.48
C ASP A 203 -26.55 8.32 3.18
N GLU A 204 -26.47 9.13 4.24
CA GLU A 204 -26.23 10.57 4.23
C GLU A 204 -24.87 10.98 3.63
N VAL A 205 -23.87 10.08 3.66
CA VAL A 205 -22.50 10.29 3.17
C VAL A 205 -22.38 9.85 1.70
N GLN A 206 -23.26 8.97 1.22
CA GLN A 206 -23.25 8.52 -0.17
C GLN A 206 -23.74 9.60 -1.15
N CYS A 207 -24.63 10.48 -0.69
CA CYS A 207 -25.15 11.60 -1.47
C CYS A 207 -25.45 12.80 -0.55
N PRO A 208 -24.54 13.79 -0.43
CA PRO A 208 -24.76 14.97 0.42
C PRO A 208 -26.02 15.78 0.05
N VAL A 209 -26.47 15.63 -1.20
CA VAL A 209 -27.67 16.29 -1.74
C VAL A 209 -28.96 15.69 -1.16
N SER A 210 -28.94 14.44 -0.68
CA SER A 210 -30.11 13.76 -0.08
C SER A 210 -30.68 14.46 1.15
N ARG A 211 -29.86 15.27 1.86
CA ARG A 211 -30.28 16.06 3.02
C ARG A 211 -30.98 17.36 2.65
N LEU A 212 -30.90 17.79 1.40
CA LEU A 212 -31.66 18.94 0.94
C LEU A 212 -33.09 18.50 0.71
N SER A 213 -34.05 19.38 0.98
CA SER A 213 -35.46 19.17 0.69
C SER A 213 -35.68 19.17 -0.82
N ILE A 214 -35.22 18.10 -1.49
CA ILE A 214 -35.39 17.89 -2.92
C ILE A 214 -36.89 17.64 -3.14
N PRO A 215 -37.54 18.35 -4.08
CA PRO A 215 -38.92 18.06 -4.45
C PRO A 215 -39.11 16.58 -4.82
N LEU A 216 -40.21 15.97 -4.37
CA LEU A 216 -40.55 14.56 -4.65
C LEU A 216 -40.49 14.18 -6.14
N SER A 217 -40.77 15.13 -7.04
CA SER A 217 -40.67 14.97 -8.50
C SER A 217 -39.25 14.73 -9.02
N LEU A 218 -38.24 15.09 -8.21
CA LEU A 218 -36.82 14.99 -8.54
C LEU A 218 -36.11 13.87 -7.78
N CYS A 219 -36.77 13.20 -6.82
CA CYS A 219 -36.23 12.03 -6.13
C CYS A 219 -35.89 10.87 -7.09
N ARG A 220 -36.53 10.81 -8.27
CA ARG A 220 -36.18 9.85 -9.35
C ARG A 220 -34.75 9.98 -9.88
N PHE A 221 -34.06 11.10 -9.60
CA PHE A 221 -32.67 11.33 -9.98
C PHE A 221 -31.68 11.04 -8.85
N ALA A 222 -32.17 10.80 -7.61
CA ALA A 222 -31.34 10.60 -6.43
C ALA A 222 -30.88 9.14 -6.24
N CYS A 223 -31.63 8.16 -6.74
CA CYS A 223 -31.25 6.75 -6.67
C CYS A 223 -30.39 6.35 -7.88
N ASP A 224 -29.20 5.79 -7.59
CA ASP A 224 -28.38 5.13 -8.61
C ASP A 224 -29.08 3.84 -9.08
N PRO A 225 -29.01 3.49 -10.39
CA PRO A 225 -29.36 2.14 -10.81
C PRO A 225 -28.38 1.15 -10.17
N GLU A 226 -28.88 -0.02 -9.75
CA GLU A 226 -28.05 -1.09 -9.19
C GLU A 226 -26.88 -1.41 -10.13
N PHE A 227 -25.68 -1.53 -9.57
CA PHE A 227 -24.48 -1.91 -10.30
C PHE A 227 -24.66 -3.34 -10.81
N ALA A 228 -24.93 -3.51 -12.11
CA ALA A 228 -24.94 -4.82 -12.73
C ALA A 228 -23.49 -5.33 -12.85
N PRO A 229 -23.12 -6.46 -12.21
CA PRO A 229 -21.83 -7.08 -12.47
C PRO A 229 -21.73 -7.42 -13.96
N LEU A 230 -20.54 -7.23 -14.55
CA LEU A 230 -20.27 -7.72 -15.91
C LEU A 230 -20.52 -9.24 -15.95
N PRO A 231 -21.15 -9.78 -17.01
CA PRO A 231 -21.38 -11.21 -17.10
C PRO A 231 -20.05 -11.96 -17.09
N HIS A 232 -19.93 -12.93 -16.19
CA HIS A 232 -18.80 -13.84 -16.14
C HIS A 232 -18.58 -14.47 -17.52
N SER A 233 -17.35 -14.37 -18.02
CA SER A 233 -16.88 -15.16 -19.16
C SER A 233 -17.13 -16.64 -18.85
N SER A 234 -18.09 -17.23 -19.55
CA SER A 234 -18.48 -18.63 -19.40
C SER A 234 -17.37 -19.54 -19.92
N ASN A 235 -16.54 -20.04 -19.00
CA ASN A 235 -15.66 -21.18 -19.24
C ASN A 235 -15.42 -21.99 -17.96
N ASP A 236 -16.43 -22.14 -17.10
CA ASP A 236 -16.38 -23.07 -15.97
C ASP A 236 -17.00 -24.41 -16.35
N GLN A 237 -16.14 -25.44 -16.40
CA GLN A 237 -16.53 -26.85 -16.36
C GLN A 237 -17.07 -27.22 -14.95
N PRO A 238 -17.93 -28.26 -14.83
CA PRO A 238 -18.67 -28.52 -13.60
C PRO A 238 -17.76 -28.99 -12.45
N GLN A 239 -17.88 -28.31 -11.31
CA GLN A 239 -17.19 -28.62 -10.05
C GLN A 239 -17.72 -29.91 -9.43
N SER A 240 -16.80 -30.78 -9.01
CA SER A 240 -17.05 -31.92 -8.13
C SER A 240 -17.32 -31.47 -6.69
N ASP A 241 -18.28 -32.11 -6.04
CA ASP A 241 -18.63 -31.94 -4.64
C ASP A 241 -17.51 -32.44 -3.70
N GLU A 242 -16.60 -31.55 -3.31
CA GLU A 242 -15.88 -31.64 -2.03
C GLU A 242 -15.98 -30.29 -1.29
N PRO A 243 -16.11 -30.30 0.04
CA PRO A 243 -16.27 -29.07 0.81
C PRO A 243 -14.97 -28.26 0.77
N ARG A 244 -14.92 -27.20 -0.05
CA ARG A 244 -13.87 -26.18 0.02
C ARG A 244 -13.88 -25.56 1.41
N SER A 245 -12.79 -25.77 2.14
CA SER A 245 -12.35 -24.84 3.17
C SER A 245 -12.25 -23.45 2.55
N LEU A 246 -13.09 -22.52 2.98
CA LEU A 246 -13.10 -21.15 2.49
C LEU A 246 -11.76 -20.48 2.83
N PRO A 247 -10.99 -19.97 1.85
CA PRO A 247 -9.88 -19.09 2.17
C PRO A 247 -10.43 -17.75 2.65
N PHE A 248 -9.66 -17.10 3.53
CA PHE A 248 -9.91 -15.80 4.15
C PHE A 248 -10.49 -14.75 3.17
N PRO A 249 -11.32 -13.79 3.63
CA PRO A 249 -11.78 -12.70 2.77
C PRO A 249 -10.55 -11.94 2.25
N ARG A 250 -10.47 -11.80 0.93
CA ARG A 250 -9.37 -11.11 0.25
C ARG A 250 -9.51 -9.59 0.45
N PRO A 251 -8.43 -8.80 0.36
CA PRO A 251 -8.52 -7.35 0.36
C PRO A 251 -9.45 -6.84 -0.76
N GLY A 252 -10.59 -6.27 -0.34
CA GLY A 252 -11.67 -5.82 -1.22
C GLY A 252 -12.96 -6.62 -1.12
N ASP A 253 -12.95 -7.78 -0.48
CA ASP A 253 -14.17 -8.47 -0.11
C ASP A 253 -14.93 -7.66 0.96
N PRO A 254 -16.27 -7.60 0.90
CA PRO A 254 -17.04 -6.96 1.94
C PRO A 254 -16.71 -7.65 3.26
N PHE A 255 -16.12 -6.90 4.20
CA PHE A 255 -16.12 -7.32 5.60
C PHE A 255 -17.56 -7.66 5.97
N ALA A 256 -17.79 -8.65 6.82
CA ALA A 256 -19.09 -8.87 7.45
C ALA A 256 -19.40 -7.65 8.35
N VAL A 257 -19.73 -6.53 7.72
CA VAL A 257 -20.31 -5.36 8.34
C VAL A 257 -21.71 -5.82 8.67
N LEU A 258 -21.95 -6.10 9.95
CA LEU A 258 -23.29 -6.14 10.50
C LEU A 258 -23.86 -4.74 10.30
N CYS A 259 -24.44 -4.50 9.12
CA CYS A 259 -25.46 -3.48 8.98
C CYS A 259 -26.54 -3.88 9.97
N SER A 260 -26.60 -3.20 11.10
CA SER A 260 -27.79 -3.11 11.91
C SER A 260 -28.87 -2.49 11.03
N ARG A 261 -29.51 -3.34 10.21
CA ARG A 261 -30.77 -3.02 9.55
C ARG A 261 -31.77 -2.77 10.67
N VAL A 262 -31.89 -1.52 11.08
CA VAL A 262 -33.12 -1.07 11.72
C VAL A 262 -34.18 -1.23 10.64
N ASN A 263 -35.04 -2.23 10.83
CA ASN A 263 -36.28 -2.38 10.08
C ASN A 263 -37.08 -1.08 10.24
N SER A 264 -36.93 -0.14 9.31
CA SER A 264 -37.91 0.94 9.13
C SER A 264 -39.14 0.31 8.48
N ILE A 265 -40.04 -0.16 9.34
CA ILE A 265 -41.41 -0.50 8.99
C ILE A 265 -42.16 0.80 8.67
N GLY A 266 -42.73 0.88 7.46
CA GLY A 266 -43.81 1.79 7.04
C GLY A 266 -43.35 3.14 6.47
N SER A 267 -43.89 3.68 5.37
CA SER A 267 -45.06 3.31 4.55
C SER A 267 -45.00 4.12 3.25
N GLY A 268 -45.47 3.54 2.14
CA GLY A 268 -45.83 4.33 0.95
C GLY A 268 -45.72 3.62 -0.39
N ASP A 269 -46.28 2.42 -0.53
CA ASP A 269 -46.48 1.76 -1.82
C ASP A 269 -47.26 2.66 -2.81
N CYS A 270 -46.62 3.10 -3.89
CA CYS A 270 -47.33 3.56 -5.09
C CYS A 270 -47.25 2.46 -6.15
N LYS A 271 -48.24 1.56 -6.12
CA LYS A 271 -48.51 0.62 -7.21
C LYS A 271 -49.16 1.38 -8.35
N ASN A 272 -48.47 1.50 -9.49
CA ASN A 272 -49.08 1.94 -10.74
C ASN A 272 -49.95 0.79 -11.28
N SER A 273 -51.26 0.96 -11.16
CA SER A 273 -52.26 0.24 -11.96
C SER A 273 -52.60 1.10 -13.17
N GLU A 274 -52.32 0.61 -14.37
CA GLU A 274 -53.07 0.98 -15.58
C GLU A 274 -52.93 -0.14 -16.62
N GLN A 275 -53.91 -1.04 -16.59
CA GLN A 275 -54.27 -1.89 -17.72
C GLN A 275 -55.22 -1.08 -18.60
N THR A 276 -54.90 -0.88 -19.88
CA THR A 276 -55.93 -0.67 -20.90
C THR A 276 -55.47 -1.19 -22.26
N GLN A 277 -55.92 -2.42 -22.52
CA GLN A 277 -56.42 -3.01 -23.78
C GLN A 277 -55.93 -2.45 -25.14
N SER A 278 -55.34 -3.36 -25.91
CA SER A 278 -55.19 -3.34 -27.37
C SER A 278 -56.55 -3.44 -28.12
N PRO A 279 -56.58 -3.17 -29.43
CA PRO A 279 -56.63 -4.29 -30.38
C PRO A 279 -55.81 -4.13 -31.68
N ASP A 280 -55.67 -5.26 -32.37
CA ASP A 280 -54.83 -5.62 -33.51
C ASP A 280 -55.01 -4.84 -34.82
N HIS A 281 -53.97 -4.80 -35.67
CA HIS A 281 -54.00 -5.30 -37.06
C HIS A 281 -52.60 -5.37 -37.74
N LEU A 282 -52.51 -6.28 -38.72
CA LEU A 282 -51.34 -6.86 -39.41
C LEU A 282 -50.43 -5.89 -40.17
N SER A 283 -49.12 -6.19 -40.27
CA SER A 283 -48.50 -6.81 -41.46
C SER A 283 -46.96 -6.78 -41.45
N SER A 284 -46.41 -7.80 -42.11
CA SER A 284 -45.02 -8.22 -42.27
C SER A 284 -44.07 -7.22 -42.92
N SER A 285 -42.78 -7.24 -42.55
CA SER A 285 -41.67 -7.64 -43.43
C SER A 285 -40.32 -7.43 -42.73
N GLY A 286 -39.43 -8.42 -42.85
CA GLY A 286 -38.11 -8.40 -42.23
C GLY A 286 -37.10 -7.58 -43.03
N SER A 287 -36.13 -7.04 -42.31
CA SER A 287 -34.80 -6.77 -42.86
C SER A 287 -33.79 -6.82 -41.73
N ASN A 288 -32.81 -7.71 -41.89
CA ASN A 288 -31.62 -7.83 -41.06
C ASN A 288 -30.93 -6.47 -40.96
N GLY A 289 -30.82 -5.95 -39.74
CA GLY A 289 -29.99 -4.81 -39.41
C GLY A 289 -29.12 -5.20 -38.23
N GLU A 290 -27.82 -5.34 -38.48
CA GLU A 290 -26.78 -5.48 -37.47
C GLU A 290 -26.85 -4.29 -36.51
N THR A 291 -27.48 -4.47 -35.34
CA THR A 291 -27.33 -3.51 -34.25
C THR A 291 -25.99 -3.76 -33.59
N SER A 292 -25.00 -2.97 -34.00
CA SER A 292 -23.83 -2.62 -33.21
C SER A 292 -24.26 -2.37 -31.76
N VAL A 293 -23.91 -3.30 -30.87
CA VAL A 293 -24.01 -3.09 -29.42
C VAL A 293 -22.84 -2.20 -29.03
N HIS A 294 -23.02 -0.89 -29.21
CA HIS A 294 -22.18 0.08 -28.51
C HIS A 294 -22.37 -0.14 -27.01
N PRO A 295 -21.29 -0.33 -26.21
CA PRO A 295 -21.42 -0.27 -24.77
C PRO A 295 -21.82 1.17 -24.44
N GLN A 296 -23.09 1.40 -24.10
CA GLN A 296 -23.50 2.68 -23.55
C GLN A 296 -22.84 2.81 -22.18
N LEU A 297 -21.72 3.52 -22.12
CA LEU A 297 -21.20 4.08 -20.89
C LEU A 297 -22.38 4.77 -20.18
N PRO A 298 -22.67 4.42 -18.92
CA PRO A 298 -23.91 4.83 -18.28
C PRO A 298 -23.89 6.35 -18.07
N ARG A 299 -25.04 6.98 -18.34
CA ARG A 299 -25.32 8.43 -18.20
C ARG A 299 -25.27 8.93 -16.73
N LEU A 300 -24.35 8.43 -15.92
CA LEU A 300 -24.24 8.68 -14.48
C LEU A 300 -23.74 10.09 -14.12
N PRO A 301 -22.76 10.69 -14.83
CA PRO A 301 -22.27 12.04 -14.48
C PRO A 301 -23.39 13.07 -14.54
N CYS A 302 -24.19 13.06 -15.61
CA CYS A 302 -25.21 14.09 -15.83
C CYS A 302 -26.34 14.07 -14.78
N ARG A 303 -26.63 12.93 -14.13
CA ARG A 303 -27.64 12.89 -13.05
C ARG A 303 -27.10 13.51 -11.76
N ARG A 304 -25.87 13.19 -11.39
CA ARG A 304 -25.21 13.76 -10.20
C ARG A 304 -24.92 15.25 -10.36
N ASP A 305 -24.53 15.68 -11.56
CA ASP A 305 -24.34 17.11 -11.89
C ASP A 305 -25.66 17.89 -11.75
N VAL A 306 -26.78 17.30 -12.18
CA VAL A 306 -28.12 17.87 -11.99
C VAL A 306 -28.45 17.98 -10.51
N MET A 307 -28.17 16.93 -9.71
CA MET A 307 -28.39 16.96 -8.26
C MET A 307 -27.52 18.01 -7.57
N ALA A 308 -26.24 18.13 -7.90
CA ALA A 308 -25.33 19.14 -7.36
C ALA A 308 -25.75 20.57 -7.76
N THR A 309 -26.26 20.76 -8.97
CA THR A 309 -26.79 22.05 -9.44
C THR A 309 -28.07 22.43 -8.71
N LEU A 310 -28.98 21.47 -8.52
CA LEU A 310 -30.18 21.66 -7.70
C LEU A 310 -29.80 21.98 -6.26
N ALA A 311 -28.81 21.26 -5.72
CA ALA A 311 -28.30 21.49 -4.38
C ALA A 311 -27.82 22.93 -4.19
N CYS A 312 -27.03 23.42 -5.16
CA CYS A 312 -26.56 24.80 -5.21
C CYS A 312 -27.71 25.81 -5.18
N SER A 313 -28.82 25.54 -5.88
CA SER A 313 -29.97 26.45 -5.91
C SER A 313 -30.70 26.59 -4.56
N VAL A 314 -30.57 25.59 -3.69
CA VAL A 314 -31.24 25.57 -2.37
C VAL A 314 -30.30 25.98 -1.24
N SER A 315 -29.01 25.65 -1.35
CA SER A 315 -28.03 25.87 -0.26
C SER A 315 -27.05 27.01 -0.49
N ASN A 316 -27.01 27.61 -1.70
CA ASN A 316 -25.99 28.56 -2.16
C ASN A 316 -24.54 28.01 -2.13
N ILE A 317 -24.37 26.69 -2.05
CA ILE A 317 -23.07 26.03 -2.12
C ILE A 317 -22.76 25.67 -3.58
N PRO A 318 -21.59 26.02 -4.13
CA PRO A 318 -21.26 25.69 -5.52
C PRO A 318 -21.30 24.17 -5.81
N PRO A 319 -21.71 23.73 -7.02
CA PRO A 319 -21.81 22.32 -7.38
C PRO A 319 -20.51 21.50 -7.14
N TRP A 320 -19.35 22.12 -7.39
CA TRP A 320 -18.05 21.46 -7.21
C TRP A 320 -17.81 21.01 -5.76
N VAL A 321 -18.39 21.68 -4.75
CA VAL A 321 -18.26 21.30 -3.34
C VAL A 321 -18.99 19.98 -3.07
N PHE A 322 -20.13 19.76 -3.71
CA PHE A 322 -20.88 18.51 -3.61
C PHE A 322 -20.11 17.36 -4.25
N HIS A 323 -19.45 17.61 -5.40
CA HIS A 323 -18.62 16.62 -6.06
C HIS A 323 -17.46 16.16 -5.17
N GLN A 324 -16.88 17.07 -4.37
CA GLN A 324 -15.84 16.72 -3.42
C GLN A 324 -16.29 15.83 -2.25
N HIS A 325 -17.60 15.63 -2.06
CA HIS A 325 -18.16 14.78 -1.01
C HIS A 325 -19.00 13.62 -1.56
N ASP A 326 -19.13 13.50 -2.88
CA ASP A 326 -19.84 12.40 -3.54
C ASP A 326 -18.88 11.21 -3.73
N LEU A 327 -19.23 10.06 -3.15
CA LEU A 327 -18.40 8.87 -3.20
C LEU A 327 -18.13 8.38 -4.62
N SER A 328 -19.10 8.48 -5.53
CA SER A 328 -18.90 8.01 -6.91
C SER A 328 -17.97 8.91 -7.69
N TYR A 329 -18.03 10.22 -7.46
CA TYR A 329 -17.08 11.15 -8.06
C TYR A 329 -15.66 10.91 -7.54
N ILE A 330 -15.50 10.76 -6.22
CA ILE A 330 -14.18 10.51 -5.61
C ILE A 330 -13.61 9.16 -6.07
N VAL A 331 -14.39 8.07 -5.99
CA VAL A 331 -13.96 6.73 -6.43
C VAL A 331 -13.64 6.72 -7.92
N GLY A 332 -14.47 7.37 -8.75
CA GLY A 332 -14.23 7.49 -10.19
C GLY A 332 -12.93 8.21 -10.52
N GLN A 333 -12.65 9.33 -9.85
CA GLN A 333 -11.39 10.08 -10.03
C GLN A 333 -10.17 9.27 -9.62
N ILE A 334 -10.22 8.62 -8.45
CA ILE A 334 -9.13 7.76 -7.96
C ILE A 334 -8.87 6.66 -8.98
N ARG A 335 -9.90 5.94 -9.43
CA ARG A 335 -9.77 4.88 -10.45
C ARG A 335 -9.13 5.40 -11.73
N ALA A 336 -9.59 6.54 -12.24
CA ALA A 336 -9.06 7.12 -13.47
C ALA A 336 -7.57 7.48 -13.35
N LYS A 337 -7.16 8.10 -12.23
CA LYS A 337 -5.76 8.46 -11.97
C LYS A 337 -4.88 7.21 -11.80
N LEU A 338 -5.30 6.27 -10.97
CA LEU A 338 -4.51 5.09 -10.67
C LEU A 338 -4.36 4.13 -11.86
N SER A 339 -5.37 4.05 -12.73
CA SER A 339 -5.28 3.27 -13.98
C SER A 339 -4.21 3.82 -14.94
N GLN A 340 -3.84 5.11 -14.81
CA GLN A 340 -2.76 5.71 -15.60
C GLN A 340 -1.37 5.35 -15.04
N TRP A 341 -1.26 5.13 -13.73
CA TRP A 341 0.00 4.75 -13.09
C TRP A 341 0.42 3.35 -13.52
N THR A 342 -0.46 2.38 -13.31
CA THR A 342 -0.18 0.97 -13.53
C THR A 342 -1.46 0.22 -13.89
N ASN A 343 -1.35 -0.75 -14.80
CA ASN A 343 -2.46 -1.65 -15.11
C ASN A 343 -2.45 -2.92 -14.24
N THR A 344 -1.44 -3.09 -13.39
CA THR A 344 -1.39 -4.21 -12.42
C THR A 344 -2.38 -4.04 -11.27
N TRP A 345 -2.88 -2.81 -11.09
CA TRP A 345 -3.96 -2.49 -10.18
C TRP A 345 -5.30 -2.67 -10.90
N GLN A 346 -6.01 -3.75 -10.54
CA GLN A 346 -7.35 -4.04 -11.05
C GLN A 346 -8.37 -3.06 -10.45
N MET A 347 -8.46 -1.86 -11.02
CA MET A 347 -9.26 -0.75 -10.50
C MET A 347 -10.76 -0.91 -10.76
N GLU A 348 -11.15 -1.78 -11.69
CA GLU A 348 -12.53 -2.00 -12.12
C GLU A 348 -13.42 -2.59 -11.03
N LYS A 349 -12.84 -3.37 -10.10
CA LYS A 349 -13.57 -3.99 -8.99
C LYS A 349 -14.10 -2.96 -7.99
N TRP A 350 -13.45 -1.79 -7.89
CA TRP A 350 -13.79 -0.79 -6.88
C TRP A 350 -14.97 0.07 -7.30
N ASN A 351 -15.94 0.17 -6.40
CA ASN A 351 -17.16 0.93 -6.60
C ASN A 351 -17.57 1.61 -5.27
N PRO A 352 -18.54 2.54 -5.30
CA PRO A 352 -18.93 3.33 -4.13
C PRO A 352 -19.41 2.50 -2.93
N SER A 353 -20.03 1.34 -3.14
CA SER A 353 -20.48 0.48 -2.03
C SER A 353 -19.31 -0.17 -1.29
N LEU A 354 -18.14 -0.24 -1.93
CA LEU A 354 -16.89 -0.72 -1.37
C LEU A 354 -16.00 0.44 -0.87
N ALA A 355 -16.53 1.64 -0.65
CA ALA A 355 -15.73 2.81 -0.26
C ALA A 355 -14.85 2.57 0.97
N VAL A 356 -15.36 1.87 2.00
CA VAL A 356 -14.61 1.57 3.22
C VAL A 356 -13.43 0.61 2.95
N PRO A 357 -13.64 -0.61 2.43
CA PRO A 357 -12.52 -1.50 2.10
C PRO A 357 -11.59 -0.88 1.04
N PHE A 358 -12.11 -0.09 0.10
CA PHE A 358 -11.28 0.62 -0.88
C PHE A 358 -10.36 1.65 -0.22
N SER A 359 -10.89 2.40 0.75
CA SER A 359 -10.08 3.38 1.49
C SER A 359 -8.94 2.73 2.28
N TYR A 360 -9.17 1.54 2.86
CA TYR A 360 -8.12 0.76 3.51
C TYR A 360 -7.13 0.19 2.51
N TRP A 361 -7.62 -0.28 1.37
CA TRP A 361 -6.77 -0.75 0.30
C TRP A 361 -5.83 0.34 -0.21
N LEU A 362 -6.32 1.57 -0.37
CA LEU A 362 -5.51 2.73 -0.74
C LEU A 362 -4.48 3.06 0.32
N ILE A 363 -4.86 3.14 1.60
CA ILE A 363 -3.89 3.43 2.68
C ILE A 363 -2.77 2.39 2.73
N GLN A 364 -3.09 1.12 2.49
CA GLN A 364 -2.07 0.08 2.48
C GLN A 364 -1.13 0.23 1.27
N ASN A 365 -1.69 0.37 0.06
CA ASN A 365 -0.97 0.16 -1.20
C ASN A 365 -0.41 1.43 -1.84
N LEU A 366 -0.90 2.61 -1.44
CA LEU A 366 -0.23 3.86 -1.77
C LEU A 366 1.13 3.90 -1.06
N PRO A 367 2.16 4.52 -1.67
CA PRO A 367 3.49 4.63 -1.10
C PRO A 367 3.57 5.69 0.03
N LEU A 368 2.68 5.58 1.01
CA LEU A 368 2.56 6.45 2.17
C LEU A 368 3.67 6.16 3.18
N THR A 369 4.12 7.18 3.90
CA THR A 369 4.90 6.98 5.14
C THR A 369 4.01 6.38 6.22
N TYR A 370 4.60 5.72 7.21
CA TYR A 370 3.83 5.20 8.35
C TYR A 370 3.11 6.32 9.13
N ILE A 371 3.63 7.56 9.11
CA ILE A 371 2.97 8.74 9.68
C ILE A 371 1.69 9.05 8.89
N GLN A 372 1.80 9.14 7.56
CA GLN A 372 0.65 9.37 6.69
C GLN A 372 -0.39 8.24 6.81
N LYS A 373 0.05 6.97 6.89
CA LYS A 373 -0.86 5.84 7.14
C LYS A 373 -1.64 6.03 8.45
N ALA A 374 -0.95 6.38 9.53
CA ALA A 374 -1.59 6.62 10.84
C ALA A 374 -2.59 7.80 10.80
N ASP A 375 -2.21 8.91 10.15
CA ASP A 375 -3.08 10.09 10.04
C ASP A 375 -4.31 9.80 9.17
N PHE A 376 -4.16 9.06 8.07
CA PHE A 376 -5.30 8.68 7.22
C PHE A 376 -6.23 7.70 7.92
N LEU A 377 -5.67 6.79 8.74
CA LEU A 377 -6.46 5.87 9.56
C LEU A 377 -7.24 6.57 10.69
N ARG A 378 -6.76 7.75 11.12
CA ARG A 378 -7.43 8.64 12.09
C ARG A 378 -8.70 9.28 11.54
N LEU A 379 -8.82 9.41 10.22
CA LEU A 379 -10.02 9.96 9.58
C LEU A 379 -11.18 8.97 9.70
N ASP A 380 -12.18 9.31 10.51
CA ASP A 380 -13.36 8.47 10.72
C ASP A 380 -14.24 8.38 9.46
N PRO A 381 -14.66 9.50 8.83
CA PRO A 381 -15.52 9.41 7.65
C PRO A 381 -14.74 8.88 6.45
N VAL A 382 -15.29 7.86 5.78
CA VAL A 382 -14.68 7.26 4.59
C VAL A 382 -14.45 8.28 3.47
N VAL A 383 -15.35 9.25 3.30
CA VAL A 383 -15.19 10.34 2.33
C VAL A 383 -13.94 11.17 2.63
N ALA A 384 -13.72 11.54 3.90
CA ALA A 384 -12.53 12.30 4.29
C ALA A 384 -11.25 11.51 4.00
N ARG A 385 -11.28 10.20 4.29
CA ARG A 385 -10.16 9.29 4.02
C ARG A 385 -9.86 9.15 2.53
N LEU A 386 -10.90 8.94 1.70
CA LEU A 386 -10.75 8.85 0.25
C LEU A 386 -10.28 10.16 -0.38
N ARG A 387 -10.74 11.32 0.11
CA ARG A 387 -10.24 12.62 -0.33
C ARG A 387 -8.77 12.82 0.02
N ALA A 388 -8.34 12.42 1.21
CA ALA A 388 -6.93 12.48 1.60
C ALA A 388 -6.07 11.59 0.69
N CYS A 389 -6.56 10.39 0.37
CA CYS A 389 -5.91 9.49 -0.59
C CYS A 389 -5.86 10.10 -2.00
N LEU A 390 -6.96 10.66 -2.49
CA LEU A 390 -7.00 11.32 -3.81
C LEU A 390 -6.03 12.49 -3.89
N ASN A 391 -5.99 13.35 -2.86
CA ASN A 391 -5.05 14.47 -2.81
C ASN A 391 -3.59 13.97 -2.85
N PHE A 392 -3.26 12.89 -2.13
CA PHE A 392 -1.93 12.29 -2.22
C PHE A 392 -1.64 11.76 -3.64
N ILE A 393 -2.60 11.09 -4.27
CA ILE A 393 -2.47 10.58 -5.65
C ILE A 393 -2.26 11.72 -6.65
N GLU A 394 -2.91 12.85 -6.45
CA GLU A 394 -2.79 13.99 -7.36
C GLU A 394 -1.45 14.73 -7.22
N THR A 395 -0.82 14.69 -6.05
CA THR A 395 0.44 15.41 -5.82
C THR A 395 1.68 14.51 -5.89
N PHE A 396 1.52 13.19 -5.77
CA PHE A 396 2.63 12.24 -5.85
C PHE A 396 3.11 12.09 -7.30
N SER A 397 4.42 12.13 -7.54
CA SER A 397 4.98 11.87 -8.88
C SER A 397 6.10 10.82 -8.86
N GLY A 398 6.83 10.71 -7.75
CA GLY A 398 7.90 9.73 -7.64
C GLY A 398 8.44 9.49 -6.25
N LEU A 399 9.51 8.71 -6.20
CA LEU A 399 10.13 8.19 -4.98
C LEU A 399 11.60 8.55 -4.96
N ALA A 400 12.06 9.07 -3.81
CA ALA A 400 13.46 9.38 -3.54
C ALA A 400 13.95 8.65 -2.29
N CYS A 401 15.26 8.49 -2.17
CA CYS A 401 15.90 8.00 -0.95
C CYS A 401 15.56 8.95 0.21
N ALA A 402 15.08 8.41 1.33
CA ALA A 402 14.72 9.21 2.50
C ALA A 402 15.93 9.94 3.12
N GLN A 403 17.14 9.38 2.99
CA GLN A 403 18.36 9.93 3.57
C GLN A 403 18.97 11.06 2.74
N CYS A 404 19.22 10.83 1.45
CA CYS A 404 19.96 11.77 0.58
C CYS A 404 19.10 12.47 -0.46
N ARG A 405 17.80 12.12 -0.55
CA ARG A 405 16.85 12.63 -1.54
C ARG A 405 17.17 12.31 -3.00
N SER A 406 18.15 11.45 -3.27
CA SER A 406 18.40 10.96 -4.63
C SER A 406 17.17 10.24 -5.18
N ALA A 407 16.80 10.57 -6.41
CA ALA A 407 15.61 10.05 -7.07
C ALA A 407 15.78 8.55 -7.39
N ILE A 408 14.87 7.70 -6.89
CA ILE A 408 14.97 6.23 -6.98
C ILE A 408 13.99 5.65 -8.00
N SER A 409 12.73 6.10 -8.03
CA SER A 409 11.73 5.59 -8.97
C SER A 409 10.60 6.59 -9.19
N SER A 410 9.57 6.20 -9.95
CA SER A 410 8.38 6.98 -10.26
C SER A 410 7.11 6.20 -9.91
N GLN A 411 6.00 6.92 -9.76
CA GLN A 411 4.67 6.33 -9.55
C GLN A 411 4.27 5.29 -10.61
N SER A 412 4.70 5.48 -11.86
CA SER A 412 4.36 4.61 -13.00
C SER A 412 5.00 3.22 -12.92
N TYR A 413 5.95 3.03 -12.01
CA TYR A 413 6.70 1.79 -11.82
C TYR A 413 6.25 1.01 -10.59
N VAL A 414 5.30 1.52 -9.81
CA VAL A 414 4.63 0.74 -8.78
C VAL A 414 3.84 -0.40 -9.43
N ILE A 415 4.06 -1.61 -8.93
CA ILE A 415 3.40 -2.82 -9.44
C ILE A 415 2.73 -3.59 -8.31
N CYS A 416 1.83 -4.49 -8.68
CA CYS A 416 1.12 -5.38 -7.79
C CYS A 416 1.53 -6.82 -8.10
N LEU A 417 2.30 -7.42 -7.19
CA LEU A 417 2.77 -8.81 -7.30
C LEU A 417 2.10 -9.73 -6.27
N THR A 418 1.21 -9.20 -5.45
CA THR A 418 0.47 -9.96 -4.44
C THR A 418 -1.03 -9.66 -4.53
N ASP A 419 -1.86 -10.58 -4.06
CA ASP A 419 -3.32 -10.37 -4.02
C ASP A 419 -3.68 -9.19 -3.08
N GLU A 420 -2.83 -8.94 -2.09
CA GLU A 420 -2.93 -7.84 -1.13
C GLU A 420 -2.57 -6.48 -1.75
N GLY A 421 -1.67 -6.45 -2.73
CA GLY A 421 -1.40 -5.31 -3.57
C GLY A 421 0.08 -5.04 -3.84
N SER A 422 0.45 -3.76 -3.88
CA SER A 422 1.82 -3.30 -4.12
C SER A 422 2.66 -3.21 -2.85
N VAL A 423 2.02 -3.11 -1.68
CA VAL A 423 2.68 -2.96 -0.38
C VAL A 423 2.23 -4.02 0.62
N GLN A 424 3.19 -4.73 1.20
CA GLN A 424 2.92 -5.77 2.20
C GLN A 424 4.00 -5.82 3.26
N ALA A 425 3.59 -6.18 4.48
CA ALA A 425 4.51 -6.40 5.59
C ALA A 425 5.13 -7.80 5.50
N TYR A 426 6.46 -7.85 5.51
CA TYR A 426 7.22 -9.10 5.61
C TYR A 426 8.13 -9.07 6.82
N VAL A 427 8.48 -10.23 7.33
CA VAL A 427 9.39 -10.37 8.48
C VAL A 427 10.64 -11.12 8.05
N ASN A 428 11.82 -10.65 8.46
CA ASN A 428 13.07 -11.35 8.18
C ASN A 428 13.39 -12.42 9.25
N PRO A 429 14.45 -13.23 9.08
CA PRO A 429 14.82 -14.26 10.05
C PRO A 429 15.06 -13.75 11.47
N HIS A 430 15.50 -12.49 11.58
CA HIS A 430 15.80 -11.83 12.86
C HIS A 430 14.57 -11.19 13.52
N GLY A 431 13.41 -11.24 12.87
CA GLY A 431 12.15 -10.70 13.40
C GLY A 431 11.88 -9.22 13.10
N PHE A 432 12.72 -8.59 12.27
CA PHE A 432 12.46 -7.24 11.76
C PHE A 432 11.38 -7.27 10.69
N ILE A 433 10.42 -6.36 10.81
CA ILE A 433 9.26 -6.26 9.91
C ILE A 433 9.49 -5.10 8.96
N PHE A 434 9.29 -5.33 7.67
CA PHE A 434 9.43 -4.33 6.63
C PHE A 434 8.12 -4.20 5.87
N ASP A 435 7.57 -2.99 5.83
CA ASP A 435 6.58 -2.60 4.82
C ASP A 435 7.31 -2.49 3.48
N MET A 436 7.17 -3.50 2.62
CA MET A 436 7.82 -3.55 1.32
C MET A 436 6.89 -3.01 0.23
N LEU A 437 7.37 -2.04 -0.54
CA LEU A 437 6.78 -1.61 -1.81
C LEU A 437 7.43 -2.35 -2.98
N THR A 438 6.61 -2.91 -3.87
CA THR A 438 7.08 -3.54 -5.10
C THR A 438 7.13 -2.56 -6.28
N LEU A 439 8.28 -2.54 -6.95
CA LEU A 439 8.55 -1.69 -8.12
C LEU A 439 9.05 -2.54 -9.28
N SER A 440 8.62 -2.20 -10.50
CA SER A 440 9.11 -2.85 -11.71
C SER A 440 10.55 -2.47 -12.06
N THR A 441 10.90 -1.21 -11.86
CA THR A 441 12.25 -0.69 -12.10
C THR A 441 12.59 0.44 -11.14
N VAL A 442 13.89 0.68 -10.99
CA VAL A 442 14.49 1.86 -10.37
C VAL A 442 15.12 2.74 -11.45
N ARG A 443 15.52 3.97 -11.12
CA ARG A 443 16.30 4.81 -12.02
C ARG A 443 17.68 4.21 -12.24
N GLN A 444 18.21 4.37 -13.45
CA GLN A 444 19.55 3.90 -13.76
C GLN A 444 20.57 4.57 -12.83
N ARG A 445 21.56 3.79 -12.37
CA ARG A 445 22.65 4.24 -11.49
C ARG A 445 22.19 4.84 -10.15
N SER A 446 20.93 4.67 -9.73
CA SER A 446 20.46 5.15 -8.42
C SER A 446 20.63 4.11 -7.30
N VAL A 447 20.81 2.84 -7.66
CA VAL A 447 20.89 1.70 -6.74
C VAL A 447 22.10 0.81 -7.07
N ALA A 448 22.84 0.40 -6.04
CA ALA A 448 23.91 -0.59 -6.11
C ALA A 448 23.47 -1.90 -5.45
N LEU A 449 24.04 -3.02 -5.90
CA LEU A 449 23.74 -4.34 -5.36
C LEU A 449 24.89 -4.88 -4.55
N VAL A 450 24.57 -5.45 -3.39
CA VAL A 450 25.54 -6.01 -2.46
C VAL A 450 25.33 -7.51 -2.32
N GLY A 451 26.43 -8.26 -2.46
CA GLY A 451 26.43 -9.72 -2.36
C GLY A 451 25.92 -10.44 -3.61
N SER A 452 25.77 -11.76 -3.49
CA SER A 452 25.25 -12.64 -4.54
C SER A 452 23.76 -12.91 -4.35
N PRO A 453 22.98 -13.15 -5.43
CA PRO A 453 21.58 -13.55 -5.31
C PRO A 453 21.42 -14.83 -4.49
N THR A 454 20.46 -14.86 -3.55
CA THR A 454 20.12 -16.04 -2.75
C THR A 454 18.61 -16.24 -2.67
N THR A 455 18.16 -17.50 -2.60
CA THR A 455 16.75 -17.86 -2.38
C THR A 455 16.42 -18.06 -0.91
N GLU A 456 17.41 -17.98 -0.03
CA GLU A 456 17.23 -18.18 1.41
C GLU A 456 16.25 -17.16 1.97
N TYR A 457 15.20 -17.63 2.65
CA TYR A 457 14.19 -16.75 3.25
C TYR A 457 13.49 -15.79 2.27
N SER A 458 13.44 -16.13 0.99
CA SER A 458 12.78 -15.30 -0.02
C SER A 458 11.28 -15.17 0.27
N TRP A 459 10.79 -13.94 0.29
CA TRP A 459 9.36 -13.61 0.46
C TRP A 459 8.53 -13.87 -0.80
N PHE A 460 9.20 -14.02 -1.95
CA PHE A 460 8.58 -14.33 -3.24
C PHE A 460 9.12 -15.68 -3.72
N PRO A 461 8.40 -16.79 -3.47
CA PRO A 461 8.85 -18.11 -3.90
C PRO A 461 9.14 -18.15 -5.41
N GLY A 462 10.27 -18.74 -5.80
CA GLY A 462 10.74 -18.72 -7.20
C GLY A 462 11.61 -17.51 -7.57
N TYR A 463 11.89 -16.61 -6.61
CA TYR A 463 12.84 -15.51 -6.79
C TYR A 463 14.01 -15.60 -5.81
N ALA A 464 15.21 -15.33 -6.31
CA ALA A 464 16.39 -15.04 -5.50
C ALA A 464 16.49 -13.52 -5.28
N TRP A 465 16.85 -13.09 -4.08
CA TRP A 465 17.02 -11.69 -3.75
C TRP A 465 18.50 -11.29 -3.60
N THR A 466 18.80 -10.02 -3.87
CA THR A 466 20.11 -9.38 -3.65
C THR A 466 19.88 -8.05 -2.93
N ILE A 467 20.72 -7.71 -1.96
CA ILE A 467 20.61 -6.45 -1.21
C ILE A 467 20.78 -5.27 -2.17
N ALA A 468 19.97 -4.23 -2.00
CA ALA A 468 19.95 -3.03 -2.80
C ALA A 468 20.18 -1.79 -1.91
N GLU A 469 21.22 -1.01 -2.22
CA GLU A 469 21.64 0.19 -1.49
C GLU A 469 21.59 1.43 -2.36
N CYS A 470 21.41 2.60 -1.76
CA CYS A 470 21.45 3.86 -2.50
C CYS A 470 22.89 4.17 -2.92
N VAL A 471 23.14 4.35 -4.23
CA VAL A 471 24.48 4.70 -4.75
C VAL A 471 25.04 5.97 -4.10
N MET A 472 24.18 6.93 -3.80
CA MET A 472 24.61 8.25 -3.31
C MET A 472 24.99 8.30 -1.84
N CYS A 473 24.44 7.43 -0.99
CA CYS A 473 24.65 7.51 0.46
C CYS A 473 24.85 6.17 1.16
N GLY A 474 24.85 5.05 0.42
CA GLY A 474 25.10 3.71 0.94
C GLY A 474 23.96 3.12 1.78
N VAL A 475 22.91 3.88 2.10
CA VAL A 475 21.84 3.33 2.96
C VAL A 475 21.10 2.17 2.27
N PRO A 476 20.82 1.06 3.00
CA PRO A 476 20.03 -0.05 2.46
C PRO A 476 18.60 0.40 2.13
N LEU A 477 18.25 0.28 0.85
CA LEU A 477 16.91 0.61 0.35
C LEU A 477 15.99 -0.60 0.44
N GLY A 478 16.49 -1.79 0.10
CA GLY A 478 15.70 -3.02 0.07
C GLY A 478 16.40 -4.11 -0.72
N TRP A 479 15.70 -4.73 -1.66
CA TRP A 479 16.19 -5.90 -2.39
C TRP A 479 15.77 -5.89 -3.87
N ARG A 480 16.61 -6.48 -4.70
CA ARG A 480 16.30 -6.85 -6.08
C ARG A 480 15.92 -8.32 -6.12
N PHE A 481 14.78 -8.65 -6.70
CA PHE A 481 14.31 -10.03 -6.89
C PHE A 481 14.53 -10.47 -8.34
N THR A 482 15.18 -11.61 -8.52
CA THR A 482 15.53 -12.21 -9.81
C THR A 482 14.89 -13.59 -9.92
N ALA A 483 14.16 -13.85 -11.00
CA ALA A 483 13.48 -15.12 -11.21
C ALA A 483 14.50 -16.26 -11.34
N THR A 484 14.31 -17.34 -10.58
CA THR A 484 15.21 -18.51 -10.62
C THR A 484 14.95 -19.42 -11.81
N ARG A 485 13.79 -19.26 -12.47
CA ARG A 485 13.38 -20.03 -13.66
C ARG A 485 13.13 -19.11 -14.84
N ASP A 486 13.51 -19.56 -16.03
CA ASP A 486 13.43 -18.76 -17.25
C ASP A 486 12.00 -18.51 -17.76
N ASP A 487 11.03 -19.30 -17.33
CA ASP A 487 9.61 -19.13 -17.65
C ASP A 487 8.89 -18.20 -16.68
N LEU A 488 9.40 -18.03 -15.46
CA LEU A 488 8.78 -17.17 -14.45
C LEU A 488 8.90 -15.69 -14.83
N ARG A 489 7.79 -14.97 -14.68
CA ARG A 489 7.70 -13.54 -14.94
C ARG A 489 7.02 -12.80 -13.78
N PRO A 490 7.49 -11.59 -13.46
CA PRO A 490 8.57 -10.85 -14.12
C PRO A 490 9.97 -11.49 -13.95
N ARG A 491 10.92 -11.22 -14.85
CA ARG A 491 12.30 -11.74 -14.70
C ARG A 491 13.04 -11.07 -13.55
N LEU A 492 12.70 -9.82 -13.31
CA LEU A 492 13.30 -8.94 -12.33
C LEU A 492 12.22 -8.02 -11.77
N PHE A 493 12.27 -7.74 -10.48
CA PHE A 493 11.59 -6.60 -9.88
C PHE A 493 12.32 -6.17 -8.61
N TRP A 494 11.84 -5.12 -7.96
CA TRP A 494 12.44 -4.56 -6.76
C TRP A 494 11.44 -4.55 -5.61
N GLY A 495 11.90 -4.95 -4.42
CA GLY A 495 11.17 -4.80 -3.18
C GLY A 495 11.88 -3.79 -2.30
N ILE A 496 11.36 -2.57 -2.20
CA ILE A 496 12.00 -1.47 -1.48
C ILE A 496 11.27 -1.22 -0.16
N LYS A 497 12.03 -1.04 0.92
CA LYS A 497 11.46 -0.68 2.23
C LYS A 497 10.79 0.68 2.14
N ARG A 498 9.54 0.78 2.60
CA ARG A 498 8.81 2.06 2.60
C ARG A 498 9.53 3.14 3.39
N GLU A 499 10.09 2.81 4.55
CA GLU A 499 10.86 3.75 5.38
C GLU A 499 12.10 4.32 4.69
N ALA A 500 12.70 3.59 3.74
CA ALA A 500 13.89 4.05 3.02
C ALA A 500 13.55 5.05 1.90
N LEU A 501 12.26 5.31 1.67
CA LEU A 501 11.75 6.12 0.57
C LEU A 501 10.87 7.28 1.07
N GLN A 502 11.09 8.46 0.52
CA GLN A 502 10.20 9.62 0.64
C GLN A 502 9.53 9.93 -0.71
N HIS A 503 8.39 10.62 -0.67
CA HIS A 503 7.69 11.06 -1.87
C HIS A 503 8.36 12.29 -2.50
N ILE A 504 8.27 12.37 -3.82
CA ILE A 504 8.54 13.56 -4.62
C ILE A 504 7.18 14.11 -5.06
N SER A 505 6.95 15.40 -4.81
CA SER A 505 5.71 16.07 -5.23
C SER A 505 5.81 16.56 -6.67
N GLU A 506 4.69 16.58 -7.39
CA GLU A 506 4.59 17.24 -8.71
C GLU A 506 5.09 18.70 -8.59
N GLY A 507 6.07 19.07 -9.43
CA GLY A 507 6.70 20.40 -9.43
C GLY A 507 8.04 20.52 -8.69
N GLU A 508 8.38 19.56 -7.82
CA GLU A 508 9.71 19.52 -7.15
C GLU A 508 10.76 18.76 -7.99
N GLU A 509 10.35 18.16 -9.10
CA GLU A 509 11.19 17.36 -9.98
C GLU A 509 12.41 18.14 -10.51
N SER A 510 12.24 19.44 -10.79
CA SER A 510 13.32 20.28 -11.32
C SER A 510 14.32 20.76 -10.27
N GLN A 511 13.96 20.74 -8.98
CA GLN A 511 14.78 21.30 -7.89
C GLN A 511 15.48 20.23 -7.05
N ASN A 512 14.94 19.00 -7.00
CA ASN A 512 15.46 17.91 -6.17
C ASN A 512 16.25 16.84 -6.94
N ILE A 513 16.35 16.95 -8.27
CA ILE A 513 17.25 16.09 -9.06
C ILE A 513 18.60 16.79 -9.15
N ARG A 514 19.58 16.33 -8.36
CA ARG A 514 20.98 16.70 -8.59
C ARG A 514 21.44 15.97 -9.86
N TRP A 515 21.23 16.61 -11.00
CA TRP A 515 21.69 16.15 -12.30
C TRP A 515 23.22 16.20 -12.32
N GLU A 516 23.88 15.06 -12.17
CA GLU A 516 25.26 14.90 -12.64
C GLU A 516 25.25 13.87 -13.77
N GLY A 517 25.39 14.38 -14.99
CA GLY A 517 25.48 13.58 -16.20
C GLY A 517 24.98 14.38 -17.40
N SER A 518 25.89 15.09 -18.05
CA SER A 518 25.71 15.67 -19.38
C SER A 518 25.21 14.60 -20.36
N GLU A 519 24.03 14.80 -20.93
CA GLU A 519 23.67 14.20 -22.20
C GLU A 519 24.64 14.79 -23.23
N LEU A 520 25.58 13.97 -23.70
CA LEU A 520 26.20 14.18 -24.99
C LEU A 520 25.09 13.92 -26.01
N GLU A 521 24.39 14.98 -26.40
CA GLU A 521 23.58 14.98 -27.61
C GLU A 521 24.56 14.81 -28.79
N ASP A 522 24.51 13.64 -29.41
CA ASP A 522 25.05 13.39 -30.75
C ASP A 522 24.27 14.26 -31.74
N ASP A 523 24.74 15.50 -31.91
CA ASP A 523 24.15 16.47 -32.82
C ASP A 523 24.70 16.25 -34.25
N GLU A 524 24.29 15.14 -34.88
CA GLU A 524 24.34 15.00 -36.34
C GLU A 524 23.24 15.87 -36.97
N SER A 525 23.42 17.20 -37.01
CA SER A 525 22.88 18.06 -38.08
C SER A 525 23.22 19.54 -37.91
N MET A 526 24.46 19.93 -38.22
CA MET A 526 24.72 21.31 -38.63
C MET A 526 25.72 21.37 -39.78
N VAL A 527 25.18 21.38 -40.99
CA VAL A 527 25.88 21.85 -42.19
C VAL A 527 26.07 23.35 -42.03
N MET A 528 27.23 23.75 -41.49
CA MET A 528 27.71 25.13 -41.50
C MET A 528 28.69 25.29 -42.66
N SER A 529 28.27 26.10 -43.63
CA SER A 529 29.03 26.48 -44.82
C SER A 529 30.35 27.17 -44.44
N ILE A 530 31.46 26.66 -44.96
CA ILE A 530 32.80 27.23 -44.79
C ILE A 530 32.95 28.46 -45.71
N PRO A 531 33.34 29.65 -45.20
CA PRO A 531 33.69 30.79 -46.05
C PRO A 531 34.98 30.54 -46.83
N PRO A 532 35.09 30.95 -48.10
CA PRO A 532 36.22 30.63 -48.95
C PRO A 532 37.37 31.62 -48.72
N GLU A 533 38.11 31.48 -47.63
CA GLU A 533 39.31 32.32 -47.41
C GLU A 533 40.39 31.71 -46.50
N MET A 534 40.46 30.38 -46.43
CA MET A 534 41.55 29.64 -45.74
C MET A 534 41.88 28.34 -46.51
N ALA A 535 41.93 28.43 -47.83
CA ALA A 535 42.59 27.43 -48.67
C ALA A 535 44.01 27.95 -48.93
N ASP A 536 44.94 27.63 -48.04
CA ASP A 536 46.36 27.44 -48.35
C ASP A 536 47.06 26.98 -47.06
N ILE A 537 48.03 26.07 -47.21
CA ILE A 537 48.85 25.43 -46.17
C ILE A 537 48.26 24.13 -45.60
N LEU A 538 48.06 23.14 -46.48
CA LEU A 538 48.32 21.73 -46.19
C LEU A 538 48.85 21.05 -47.47
N ASP A 539 50.07 21.41 -47.85
CA ASP A 539 50.96 20.53 -48.61
C ASP A 539 52.19 20.34 -47.70
N PHE A 540 52.71 19.12 -47.64
CA PHE A 540 53.70 18.60 -46.68
C PHE A 540 53.11 18.01 -45.39
N LEU A 541 52.63 16.77 -45.48
CA LEU A 541 53.39 15.58 -45.06
C LEU A 541 52.43 14.38 -45.03
N ASP A 542 52.24 13.76 -46.19
CA ASP A 542 51.72 12.39 -46.28
C ASP A 542 52.67 11.61 -47.19
N SER A 543 53.78 11.14 -46.59
CA SER A 543 54.79 10.29 -47.24
C SER A 543 55.64 9.65 -46.16
N ASN A 544 55.19 8.54 -45.60
CA ASN A 544 55.96 7.30 -45.40
C ASN A 544 55.14 6.37 -44.50
N ASP A 545 54.40 5.44 -45.09
CA ASP A 545 54.83 4.09 -45.49
C ASP A 545 55.15 3.16 -44.31
N ALA A 546 54.23 2.22 -44.13
CA ALA A 546 54.38 0.79 -43.89
C ALA A 546 55.72 0.19 -43.39
N SER A 547 55.56 -0.91 -42.64
CA SER A 547 56.57 -1.88 -42.15
C SER A 547 57.12 -1.50 -40.75
N LEU A 548 57.07 -2.33 -39.70
CA LEU A 548 57.50 -3.73 -39.58
C LEU A 548 56.89 -4.41 -38.35
N ASN A 549 56.52 -5.68 -38.51
CA ASN A 549 56.50 -6.70 -37.46
C ASN A 549 57.94 -7.07 -37.04
N SER A 550 58.06 -7.75 -35.88
CA SER A 550 59.23 -8.43 -35.26
C SER A 550 60.31 -7.55 -34.62
N ASP A 551 60.41 -7.54 -33.29
CA ASP A 551 61.04 -8.59 -32.47
C ASP A 551 60.49 -8.59 -31.03
#